data_AF-A0A2S4V3V8-F1
#
_entry.id   AF-A0A2S4V3V8-F1
#
_cell.length_a   1.000
_cell.length_b   1.000
_cell.length_c   1.000
_cell.angle_alpha   90.00
_cell.angle_beta   90.00
_cell.angle_gamma   90.00
#
_symmetry.space_group_name_H-M   'P 1'
#
loop_
_entity.id
_entity.type
_entity.pdbx_description
1 polymer ?
#
loop_
_entity_poly.entity_id
_entity_poly.type
_entity_poly.pdbx_seq_one_letter_code
_entity_poly.pdbx_strand_id
1 'polypeptide(L)'
;MDNPRVIKLQHKEHSDHARWALSQYRKQKKKKEKNAEVRSIAELSRAIDTNTKAISKKLSLLRRNACKRKAQAIETNAKKRRRVTLGKYRVKKVKCTEKASFLKCYNRRGGPSGLIQTHDWFSMI
;
A
#
# COMPACT_ATOMS: atom_id res chain seq x y z
N MET A 1 -41.02 -24.36 -20.89
CA MET A 1 -40.03 -25.23 -21.54
C MET A 1 -38.65 -24.68 -21.22
N ASP A 2 -37.86 -25.41 -20.45
CA ASP A 2 -36.53 -24.96 -20.03
C ASP A 2 -35.59 -24.83 -21.23
N ASN A 3 -34.85 -23.72 -21.28
CA ASN A 3 -33.97 -23.41 -22.40
C ASN A 3 -32.86 -24.47 -22.50
N PRO A 4 -32.79 -25.25 -23.60
CA PRO A 4 -31.84 -26.36 -23.74
C PRO A 4 -30.37 -25.91 -23.73
N ARG A 5 -30.08 -24.62 -23.97
CA ARG A 5 -28.73 -24.06 -23.83
C ARG A 5 -28.35 -23.89 -22.36
N VAL A 6 -29.29 -23.53 -21.50
CA VAL A 6 -29.08 -23.32 -20.06
C VAL A 6 -28.79 -24.66 -19.37
N ILE A 7 -29.54 -25.71 -19.72
CA ILE A 7 -29.33 -27.07 -19.19
C ILE A 7 -27.92 -27.59 -19.53
N LYS A 8 -27.47 -27.40 -20.78
CA LYS A 8 -26.12 -27.80 -21.22
C LYS A 8 -25.00 -27.06 -20.46
N LEU A 9 -25.20 -25.77 -20.18
CA LEU A 9 -24.24 -24.97 -19.41
C LEU A 9 -24.16 -25.46 -17.95
N GLN A 10 -25.30 -25.72 -17.32
CA GLN A 10 -25.35 -26.25 -15.95
C GLN A 10 -24.68 -27.63 -15.83
N HIS A 11 -24.91 -28.54 -16.79
CA HIS A 11 -24.23 -29.84 -16.78
C HIS A 11 -22.71 -29.70 -16.95
N LYS A 12 -22.24 -28.78 -17.79
CA LYS A 12 -20.82 -28.50 -17.97
C LYS A 12 -20.19 -27.95 -16.70
N GLU A 13 -20.82 -26.94 -16.08
CA GLU A 13 -20.37 -26.35 -14.81
C GLU A 13 -20.32 -27.38 -13.67
N HIS A 14 -21.35 -28.22 -13.53
CA HIS A 14 -21.36 -29.31 -12.56
C HIS A 14 -20.23 -30.31 -12.81
N SER A 15 -19.94 -30.65 -14.07
CA SER A 15 -18.84 -31.55 -14.42
C SER A 15 -17.47 -30.97 -14.09
N ASP A 16 -17.28 -29.66 -14.31
CA ASP A 16 -16.03 -28.97 -14.03
C ASP A 16 -15.81 -28.80 -12.52
N HIS A 17 -16.87 -28.48 -11.77
CA HIS A 17 -16.84 -28.47 -10.30
C HIS A 17 -16.54 -29.85 -9.72
N ALA A 18 -17.15 -30.92 -10.22
CA ALA A 18 -16.86 -32.28 -9.79
C ALA A 18 -15.40 -32.66 -10.06
N ARG A 19 -14.87 -32.30 -11.25
CA ARG A 19 -13.46 -32.52 -11.62
C ARG A 19 -12.51 -31.75 -10.70
N TRP A 20 -12.82 -30.50 -10.38
CA TRP A 20 -12.04 -29.68 -9.45
C TRP A 20 -12.06 -30.26 -8.04
N ALA A 21 -13.23 -30.65 -7.53
CA ALA A 21 -13.39 -31.25 -6.21
C ALA A 21 -12.59 -32.55 -6.07
N LEU A 22 -12.65 -33.43 -7.08
CA LEU A 22 -11.83 -34.66 -7.12
C LEU A 22 -10.32 -34.36 -7.15
N SER A 23 -9.91 -33.32 -7.89
CA SER A 23 -8.51 -32.88 -7.91
C SER A 23 -8.04 -32.41 -6.53
N GLN A 24 -8.85 -31.60 -5.83
CA GLN A 24 -8.53 -31.16 -4.48
C GLN A 24 -8.50 -32.32 -3.48
N TYR A 25 -9.47 -33.23 -3.57
CA TYR A 25 -9.50 -34.44 -2.75
C TYR A 25 -8.22 -35.29 -2.92
N ARG A 26 -7.81 -35.53 -4.17
CA ARG A 26 -6.57 -36.26 -4.48
C ARG A 26 -5.32 -35.56 -3.93
N LYS A 27 -5.24 -34.23 -4.04
CA LYS A 27 -4.14 -33.42 -3.48
C LYS A 27 -4.08 -33.55 -1.95
N GLN A 28 -5.23 -33.46 -1.29
CA GLN A 28 -5.31 -33.61 0.17
C GLN A 28 -4.95 -35.02 0.61
N LYS A 29 -5.44 -36.05 -0.08
CA LYS A 29 -5.11 -37.45 0.21
C LYS A 29 -3.61 -37.72 0.10
N LYS A 30 -2.96 -37.30 -1.00
CA LYS A 30 -1.49 -37.40 -1.17
C LYS A 30 -0.73 -36.66 -0.08
N LYS A 31 -1.23 -35.50 0.37
CA LYS A 31 -0.61 -34.73 1.46
C LYS A 31 -0.74 -35.45 2.81
N LYS A 32 -1.89 -36.09 3.08
CA LYS A 32 -2.09 -36.93 4.26
C LYS A 32 -1.17 -38.16 4.25
N GLU A 33 -1.04 -38.84 3.12
CA GLU A 33 -0.14 -39.99 2.95
C GLU A 33 1.33 -39.60 3.22
N LYS A 34 1.80 -38.48 2.65
CA LYS A 34 3.15 -37.92 2.94
C LYS A 34 3.37 -37.46 4.39
N ASN A 35 2.29 -37.18 5.11
CA ASN A 35 2.34 -36.80 6.52
C ASN A 35 2.16 -38.01 7.45
N ALA A 36 1.58 -39.11 6.95
CA ALA A 36 1.43 -40.38 7.66
C ALA A 36 2.68 -41.26 7.55
N GLU A 37 3.58 -40.95 6.61
CA GLU A 37 4.92 -41.51 6.58
C GLU A 37 5.63 -41.21 7.91
N VAL A 38 5.97 -42.27 8.64
CA VAL A 38 6.60 -42.18 9.96
C VAL A 38 8.00 -41.61 9.77
N ARG A 39 8.12 -40.30 9.99
CA ARG A 39 9.41 -39.63 9.96
C ARG A 39 10.18 -39.97 11.22
N SER A 40 11.48 -40.16 11.07
CA SER A 40 12.36 -40.32 12.22
C SER A 40 12.29 -39.08 13.12
N ILE A 41 12.50 -39.27 14.43
CA ILE A 41 12.53 -38.17 15.41
C ILE A 41 13.53 -37.07 14.98
N ALA A 42 14.65 -37.46 14.38
CA ALA A 42 15.66 -36.54 13.86
C ALA A 42 15.18 -35.71 12.66
N GLU A 43 14.33 -36.26 11.79
CA GLU A 43 13.72 -35.51 10.69
C GLU A 43 12.63 -34.56 11.19
N LEU A 44 11.83 -34.99 12.19
CA LEU A 44 10.83 -34.13 12.82
C LEU A 44 11.48 -32.93 13.51
N SER A 45 12.56 -33.15 14.27
CA SER A 45 13.32 -32.09 14.92
C SER A 45 13.87 -31.07 13.90
N ARG A 46 14.51 -31.54 12.83
CA ARG A 46 14.99 -30.67 11.73
C ARG A 46 13.85 -29.90 11.05
N ALA A 47 12.69 -30.52 10.88
CA ALA A 47 11.52 -29.86 10.31
C ALA A 47 10.97 -28.75 11.24
N ILE A 48 10.99 -28.96 12.56
CA ILE A 48 10.60 -27.96 13.55
C ILE A 48 11.57 -26.77 13.53
N ASP A 49 12.87 -27.02 13.54
CA ASP A 49 13.89 -25.96 13.53
C ASP A 49 13.81 -25.10 12.27
N THR A 50 13.67 -25.74 11.12
CA THR A 50 13.54 -25.04 9.82
C THR A 50 12.26 -24.21 9.76
N ASN A 51 11.13 -24.74 10.24
CA ASN A 51 9.88 -23.99 10.34
C ASN A 51 10.01 -22.81 11.30
N THR A 52 10.67 -22.99 12.44
CA THR A 52 10.87 -21.93 13.44
C THR A 52 11.68 -20.78 12.85
N LYS A 53 12.77 -21.08 12.13
CA LYS A 53 13.56 -20.09 11.38
C LYS A 53 12.72 -19.37 10.32
N ALA A 54 11.92 -20.11 9.56
CA ALA A 54 11.06 -19.54 8.53
C ALA A 54 9.97 -18.60 9.11
N ILE A 55 9.35 -18.98 10.22
CA ILE A 55 8.35 -18.16 10.93
C ILE A 55 9.01 -16.90 11.48
N SER A 56 10.16 -17.02 12.13
CA SER A 56 10.91 -15.86 12.66
C SER A 56 11.24 -14.85 11.55
N LYS A 57 11.70 -15.32 10.39
CA LYS A 57 11.98 -14.45 9.23
C LYS A 57 10.72 -13.77 8.68
N LYS A 58 9.58 -14.46 8.64
CA LYS A 58 8.31 -13.84 8.22
C LYS A 58 7.85 -12.77 9.22
N LEU A 59 7.96 -13.04 10.52
CA LEU A 59 7.58 -12.10 11.58
C LEU A 59 8.44 -10.83 11.54
N SER A 60 9.75 -10.95 11.32
CA SER A 60 10.63 -9.77 11.21
C SER A 60 10.26 -8.89 10.02
N LEU A 61 9.93 -9.49 8.86
CA LEU A 61 9.43 -8.76 7.69
C LEU A 61 8.09 -8.07 7.95
N LEU A 62 7.15 -8.75 8.63
CA LEU A 62 5.86 -8.18 9.00
C LEU A 62 6.01 -6.97 9.94
N ARG A 63 6.88 -7.08 10.95
CA ARG A 63 7.21 -5.97 11.86
C ARG A 63 7.81 -4.80 11.10
N ARG A 64 8.80 -5.03 10.24
CA ARG A 64 9.40 -3.97 9.39
C ARG A 64 8.36 -3.29 8.51
N ASN A 65 7.47 -4.05 7.90
CA ASN A 65 6.39 -3.52 7.06
C ASN A 65 5.35 -2.75 7.87
N ALA A 66 5.06 -3.15 9.11
CA ALA A 66 4.21 -2.38 10.02
C ALA A 66 4.84 -1.03 10.37
N CYS A 67 6.14 -0.99 10.69
CA CYS A 67 6.87 0.25 10.95
C CYS A 67 6.85 1.18 9.72
N LYS A 68 7.11 0.64 8.53
CA LYS A 68 7.02 1.41 7.26
C LYS A 68 5.63 2.01 7.04
N ARG A 69 4.56 1.23 7.26
CA ARG A 69 3.19 1.71 7.14
C ARG A 69 2.87 2.83 8.14
N LYS A 70 3.33 2.71 9.39
CA LYS A 70 3.19 3.77 10.40
C LYS A 70 3.92 5.04 9.98
N ALA A 71 5.17 4.93 9.53
CA ALA A 71 5.95 6.08 9.05
C ALA A 71 5.26 6.77 7.87
N GLN A 72 4.79 6.00 6.88
CA GLN A 72 4.07 6.53 5.73
C GLN A 72 2.75 7.22 6.11
N ALA A 73 2.02 6.68 7.10
CA ALA A 73 0.80 7.31 7.61
C ALA A 73 1.11 8.65 8.29
N ILE A 74 2.19 8.73 9.07
CA ILE A 74 2.65 9.98 9.70
C ILE A 74 3.02 11.01 8.63
N GLU A 75 3.82 10.64 7.63
CA GLU A 75 4.21 11.54 6.54
C GLU A 75 3.00 12.03 5.74
N THR A 76 2.06 11.15 5.42
CA THR A 76 0.84 11.50 4.68
C THR A 76 -0.03 12.46 5.47
N ASN A 77 -0.20 12.23 6.78
CA ASN A 77 -0.92 13.13 7.67
C ASN A 77 -0.23 14.49 7.82
N ALA A 78 1.09 14.50 7.95
CA ALA A 78 1.88 15.74 7.99
C ALA A 78 1.74 16.52 6.67
N LYS A 79 1.80 15.85 5.51
CA LYS A 79 1.60 16.44 4.19
C LYS A 79 0.18 17.00 4.04
N LYS A 80 -0.85 16.28 4.52
CA LYS A 80 -2.25 16.76 4.54
C LYS A 80 -2.40 18.04 5.37
N ARG A 81 -1.78 18.09 6.56
CA ARG A 81 -1.78 19.28 7.44
C ARG A 81 -1.01 20.47 6.86
N ARG A 82 0.11 20.21 6.17
CA ARG A 82 0.92 21.24 5.50
C ARG A 82 0.30 21.74 4.19
N ARG A 83 -0.72 21.07 3.66
CA ARG A 83 -1.40 21.50 2.43
C ARG A 83 -2.29 22.70 2.76
N VAL A 84 -1.69 23.90 2.71
CA VAL A 84 -2.43 25.16 2.67
C VAL A 84 -3.20 25.17 1.36
N THR A 85 -4.47 24.77 1.39
CA THR A 85 -5.37 24.97 0.26
C THR A 85 -5.64 26.45 0.12
N LEU A 86 -5.15 27.06 -0.96
CA LEU A 86 -5.35 28.48 -1.32
C LEU A 86 -6.83 28.91 -1.38
N GLY A 87 -7.78 27.95 -1.36
CA GLY A 87 -9.21 28.24 -1.27
C GLY A 87 -9.70 28.61 0.14
N LYS A 88 -8.99 28.19 1.21
CA LYS A 88 -9.39 28.51 2.61
C LYS A 88 -8.85 29.86 3.08
N TYR A 89 -7.74 30.31 2.50
CA TYR A 89 -7.05 31.53 2.90
C TYR A 89 -6.91 32.44 1.71
N ARG A 90 -7.48 33.65 1.80
CA ARG A 90 -7.27 34.67 0.78
C ARG A 90 -5.90 35.29 1.03
N VAL A 91 -5.01 35.16 0.04
CA VAL A 91 -3.69 35.76 0.11
C VAL A 91 -3.77 37.20 -0.41
N LYS A 92 -3.41 38.17 0.43
CA LYS A 92 -3.37 39.60 0.04
C LYS A 92 -1.95 40.14 0.14
N LYS A 93 -1.52 40.91 -0.87
CA LYS A 93 -0.25 41.65 -0.83
C LYS A 93 -0.34 42.76 0.22
N VAL A 94 0.66 42.86 1.09
CA VAL A 94 0.73 43.85 2.18
C VAL A 94 2.09 44.56 2.20
N LYS A 95 2.22 45.63 2.98
CA LYS A 95 3.52 46.23 3.31
C LYS A 95 4.24 45.39 4.38
N CYS A 96 5.55 45.56 4.49
CA CYS A 96 6.37 44.97 5.57
C CYS A 96 5.83 45.48 6.92
N THR A 97 5.03 44.67 7.59
CA THR A 97 4.35 44.95 8.86
C THR A 97 4.26 43.64 9.64
N GLU A 98 4.04 43.71 10.96
CA GLU A 98 3.90 42.52 11.82
C GLU A 98 2.79 41.54 11.36
N LYS A 99 1.85 42.01 10.54
CA LYS A 99 0.76 41.20 9.98
C LYS A 99 1.13 40.44 8.70
N ALA A 100 2.37 40.55 8.22
CA ALA A 100 2.85 39.79 7.07
C ALA A 100 3.11 38.34 7.48
N SER A 101 2.49 37.39 6.77
CA SER A 101 2.59 35.96 7.07
C SER A 101 3.77 35.30 6.36
N PHE A 102 4.09 35.71 5.13
CA PHE A 102 5.22 35.16 4.38
C PHE A 102 5.73 36.10 3.28
N LEU A 103 7.00 35.90 2.91
CA LEU A 103 7.70 36.63 1.85
C LEU A 103 7.70 35.82 0.56
N LYS A 104 7.27 36.43 -0.55
CA LYS A 104 7.37 35.82 -1.88
C LYS A 104 8.50 36.48 -2.66
N CYS A 105 9.59 35.75 -2.84
CA CYS A 105 10.71 36.18 -3.69
C CYS A 105 10.47 35.75 -5.14
N TYR A 106 10.74 36.63 -6.10
CA TYR A 106 10.63 36.36 -7.53
C TYR A 106 11.51 37.30 -8.34
N ASN A 107 11.89 36.87 -9.54
CA ASN A 107 12.66 37.69 -10.46
C ASN A 107 11.72 38.57 -11.30
N ARG A 108 11.97 39.88 -11.35
CA ARG A 108 11.29 40.79 -12.29
C ARG A 108 12.28 41.32 -13.31
N ARG A 109 11.78 41.74 -14.47
CA ARG A 109 12.59 42.46 -15.46
C ARG A 109 12.94 43.83 -14.88
N GLY A 110 14.24 44.07 -14.70
CA GLY A 110 14.78 45.28 -14.06
C GLY A 110 15.14 46.41 -15.01
N GLY A 111 14.83 46.26 -16.30
CA GLY A 111 15.25 47.16 -17.36
C GLY A 111 15.74 46.39 -18.59
N PRO A 112 16.42 47.07 -19.53
CA PRO A 112 16.91 46.47 -20.78
C PRO A 112 17.93 45.35 -20.58
N SER A 113 18.67 45.37 -19.47
CA SER A 113 19.92 44.61 -19.31
C SER A 113 19.94 43.61 -18.15
N GLY A 114 18.84 43.37 -17.41
CA GLY A 114 18.90 42.39 -16.33
C GLY A 114 17.60 41.99 -15.66
N LEU A 115 17.60 40.77 -15.10
CA LEU A 115 16.62 40.32 -14.12
C LEU A 115 17.05 40.81 -12.74
N ILE A 116 16.13 41.44 -12.01
CA ILE A 116 16.36 41.85 -10.62
C ILE A 116 15.57 40.90 -9.73
N GLN A 117 16.23 40.38 -8.69
CA GLN A 117 15.56 39.62 -7.64
C GLN A 117 14.78 40.59 -6.74
N THR A 118 13.47 40.41 -6.71
CA THR A 118 12.55 41.24 -5.93
C THR A 118 11.74 40.39 -4.96
N HIS A 119 11.10 41.03 -3.99
CA HIS A 119 10.25 40.34 -3.02
C HIS A 119 9.01 41.17 -2.70
N ASP A 120 7.92 40.47 -2.43
CA ASP A 120 6.66 41.05 -1.97
C ASP A 120 6.21 40.36 -0.67
N TRP A 121 5.68 41.14 0.25
CA TRP A 121 5.09 40.64 1.50
C TRP A 121 3.63 40.25 1.28
N PHE A 122 3.23 39.09 1.82
CA PHE A 122 1.86 38.59 1.75
C PHE A 122 1.34 38.23 3.13
N SER A 123 0.04 38.43 3.32
CA SER A 123 -0.69 38.03 4.53
C SER A 123 -1.80 37.04 4.16
N MET A 124 -2.02 36.05 5.03
CA MET A 124 -3.12 35.11 4.94
C MET A 124 -4.34 35.68 5.69
N ILE A 125 -5.44 35.89 4.97
CA ILE A 125 -6.74 36.34 5.48
C ILE A 125 -7.71 35.16 5.48
#